data_AF-A0A811YUF8-F1
#
_entry.id   AF-A0A811YUF8-F1
#
_cell.length_a   1.000
_cell.length_b   1.000
_cell.length_c   1.000
_cell.angle_alpha   90.00
_cell.angle_beta   90.00
_cell.angle_gamma   90.00
#
_symmetry.space_group_name_H-M   'P 1'
#
loop_
_entity.id
_entity.type
_entity.pdbx_description
1 polymer ?
#
loop_
_entity_poly.entity_id
_entity_poly.type
_entity_poly.pdbx_seq_one_letter_code
_entity_poly.pdbx_strand_id
1 'polypeptide(L)'
;MSLPPSLVITMKSLTVFAIFALAATTWAGLPPAIGREVDCSNYKGKGSQIACPRHLQPICGTDHKTYSNECMFCALTLNKNFEVRKLQDTACDIECTKYSDICTMEYRPLCGSDGKNYSNKCLFCNAVVKSRGTIFLAKHGQC
;
A
#
# COMPACT_ATOMS: atom_id res chain seq x y z
N MET A 1 52.42 -24.57 14.21
CA MET A 1 53.30 -23.59 14.87
C MET A 1 52.84 -22.22 14.39
N SER A 2 52.32 -21.27 15.17
CA SER A 2 52.05 -21.15 16.60
C SER A 2 51.33 -19.79 16.78
N LEU A 3 50.18 -19.79 17.44
CA LEU A 3 49.61 -18.68 18.23
C LEU A 3 50.60 -18.23 19.35
N PRO A 4 50.41 -17.14 20.17
CA PRO A 4 49.46 -16.02 20.27
C PRO A 4 50.24 -14.65 20.46
N PRO A 5 49.91 -13.61 21.29
CA PRO A 5 49.18 -13.54 22.56
C PRO A 5 47.92 -12.65 22.58
N SER A 6 46.96 -13.16 23.34
CA SER A 6 45.78 -12.51 23.88
C SER A 6 46.12 -11.37 24.86
N LEU A 7 45.11 -10.56 25.15
CA LEU A 7 44.80 -10.05 26.49
C LEU A 7 45.65 -8.87 27.01
N VAL A 8 45.18 -7.64 26.76
CA VAL A 8 44.94 -6.67 27.86
C VAL A 8 43.74 -5.78 27.49
N ILE A 9 42.55 -6.19 27.91
CA ILE A 9 41.37 -5.30 27.95
C ILE A 9 41.51 -4.51 29.24
N THR A 10 42.01 -3.27 29.18
CA THR A 10 41.95 -2.36 30.33
C THR A 10 40.52 -1.85 30.47
N MET A 11 39.80 -2.47 31.41
CA MET A 11 38.54 -1.99 31.97
C MET A 11 38.67 -0.53 32.42
N LYS A 12 38.22 0.43 31.62
CA LYS A 12 37.85 1.76 32.10
C LYS A 12 36.83 2.37 31.15
N SER A 13 35.67 2.69 31.73
CA SER A 13 34.55 3.43 31.15
C SER A 13 33.55 2.61 30.33
N LEU A 14 32.68 1.90 31.07
CA LEU A 14 31.35 1.41 30.66
C LEU A 14 30.42 2.45 30.00
N THR A 15 30.87 3.69 29.76
CA THR A 15 30.04 4.80 29.28
C THR A 15 30.15 5.07 27.78
N VAL A 16 31.14 4.52 27.06
CA VAL A 16 31.33 4.84 25.63
C VAL A 16 30.48 3.96 24.70
N PHE A 17 30.05 2.77 25.16
CA PHE A 17 29.12 1.93 24.38
C PHE A 17 27.66 2.40 24.41
N ALA A 18 27.31 3.37 25.27
CA ALA A 18 25.94 3.90 25.33
C ALA A 18 25.63 4.89 24.17
N ILE A 19 26.64 5.41 23.48
CA ILE A 19 26.43 6.42 22.42
C ILE A 19 26.23 5.76 21.04
N PHE A 20 26.77 4.56 20.82
CA PHE A 20 26.52 3.78 19.60
C PHE A 20 25.19 2.99 19.60
N ALA A 21 24.35 3.16 20.63
CA ALA A 21 23.00 2.57 20.68
C ALA A 21 21.90 3.52 20.14
N LEU A 22 22.21 4.78 19.81
CA LEU A 22 21.21 5.76 19.33
C LEU A 22 21.12 5.90 17.81
N ALA A 23 22.01 5.27 17.05
CA ALA A 23 22.00 5.32 15.57
C ALA A 23 21.45 4.03 14.92
N ALA A 24 21.00 3.04 15.71
CA ALA A 24 20.47 1.77 15.21
C ALA A 24 18.94 1.65 15.32
N THR A 25 18.23 2.71 15.74
CA THR A 25 16.77 2.69 15.94
C THR A 25 15.96 3.28 14.78
N THR A 26 16.59 3.84 13.74
CA THR A 26 15.87 4.55 12.66
C THR A 26 15.79 3.80 11.32
N TRP A 27 16.17 2.52 11.28
CA TRP A 27 15.86 1.63 10.14
C TRP A 27 14.71 0.65 10.41
N ALA A 28 13.75 1.03 11.25
CA ALA A 28 12.37 0.64 11.00
C ALA A 28 11.85 1.53 9.86
N GLY A 29 12.41 1.39 8.65
CA GLY A 29 11.81 1.99 7.47
C GLY A 29 10.39 1.45 7.39
N LEU A 30 9.39 2.34 7.51
CA LEU A 30 8.01 1.99 7.23
C LEU A 30 8.00 1.21 5.92
N PRO A 31 7.27 0.07 5.82
CA PRO A 31 7.18 -0.65 4.57
C PRO A 31 6.82 0.35 3.47
N PRO A 32 7.50 0.31 2.31
CA PRO A 32 7.27 1.26 1.25
C PRO A 32 5.78 1.29 0.97
N ALA A 33 5.18 2.46 1.14
CA ALA A 33 3.76 2.61 0.94
C ALA A 33 3.45 2.15 -0.49
N ILE A 34 2.40 1.35 -0.64
CA ILE A 34 2.01 0.78 -1.94
C ILE A 34 1.32 1.86 -2.77
N GLY A 35 1.63 1.92 -4.06
CA GLY A 35 1.15 2.94 -4.98
C GLY A 35 1.96 4.25 -4.94
N ARG A 36 1.46 5.26 -5.65
CA ARG A 36 2.03 6.61 -5.75
C ARG A 36 1.03 7.63 -5.24
N GLU A 37 1.50 8.65 -4.54
CA GLU A 37 0.67 9.78 -4.14
C GLU A 37 0.27 10.61 -5.37
N VAL A 38 -0.93 11.19 -5.34
CA VAL A 38 -1.43 12.10 -6.37
C VAL A 38 -1.47 13.51 -5.78
N ASP A 39 -0.79 14.47 -6.41
CA ASP A 39 -0.82 15.87 -5.97
C ASP A 39 -2.18 16.49 -6.30
N CYS A 40 -3.04 16.51 -5.29
CA CYS A 40 -4.37 17.07 -5.41
C CYS A 40 -4.42 18.60 -5.27
N SER A 41 -3.30 19.28 -5.00
CA SER A 41 -3.22 20.73 -4.82
C SER A 41 -3.62 21.52 -6.07
N ASN A 42 -3.50 20.86 -7.24
CA ASN A 42 -3.84 21.43 -8.54
C ASN A 42 -5.36 21.48 -8.79
N TYR A 43 -6.14 20.68 -8.04
CA TYR A 43 -7.59 20.63 -8.17
C TYR A 43 -8.23 21.52 -7.11
N LYS A 44 -8.28 22.84 -7.37
CA LYS A 44 -8.88 23.83 -6.47
C LYS A 44 -10.36 24.04 -6.77
N GLY A 45 -11.17 24.18 -5.72
CA GLY A 45 -12.56 24.60 -5.80
C GLY A 45 -12.96 25.48 -4.61
N LYS A 46 -14.05 26.26 -4.74
CA LYS A 46 -14.58 27.04 -3.62
C LYS A 46 -15.16 26.08 -2.57
N GLY A 47 -14.70 26.18 -1.32
CA GLY A 47 -15.30 25.47 -0.18
C GLY A 47 -15.27 23.94 -0.27
N SER A 48 -14.12 23.36 -0.65
CA SER A 48 -13.89 21.90 -0.73
C SER A 48 -14.63 21.16 -1.85
N GLN A 49 -15.35 21.85 -2.73
CA GLN A 49 -15.97 21.24 -3.91
C GLN A 49 -15.05 21.34 -5.12
N ILE A 50 -14.31 20.27 -5.39
CA ILE A 50 -13.49 20.16 -6.59
C ILE A 50 -14.40 20.04 -7.82
N ALA A 51 -14.26 20.98 -8.76
CA ALA A 51 -14.93 20.91 -10.06
C ALA A 51 -14.06 20.13 -11.05
N CYS A 52 -14.54 18.96 -11.49
CA CYS A 52 -13.78 18.08 -12.37
C CYS A 52 -14.23 18.11 -13.82
N PRO A 53 -13.29 18.07 -14.78
CA PRO A 53 -13.62 17.85 -16.19
C PRO A 53 -14.16 16.43 -16.41
N ARG A 54 -14.94 16.26 -17.48
CA ARG A 54 -15.58 14.98 -17.84
C ARG A 54 -14.76 14.10 -18.79
N HIS A 55 -13.48 14.42 -19.01
CA HIS A 55 -12.63 13.56 -19.83
C HIS A 55 -12.35 12.24 -19.08
N LEU A 56 -12.29 11.14 -19.83
CA LEU A 56 -12.01 9.82 -19.29
C LEU A 56 -10.52 9.51 -19.43
N GLN A 57 -9.82 9.48 -18.31
CA GLN A 57 -8.43 9.06 -18.16
C GLN A 57 -8.35 8.21 -16.89
N PRO A 58 -8.88 6.98 -16.95
CA PRO A 58 -9.16 6.22 -15.74
C PRO A 58 -7.88 5.86 -14.99
N ILE A 59 -7.95 5.92 -13.67
CA ILE A 59 -6.88 5.45 -12.78
C ILE A 59 -7.43 4.47 -11.74
N CYS A 60 -6.57 3.62 -11.20
CA CYS A 60 -6.92 2.68 -10.15
C CYS A 60 -6.35 3.14 -8.82
N GLY A 61 -7.19 3.25 -7.80
CA GLY A 61 -6.76 3.51 -6.42
C GLY A 61 -6.30 2.25 -5.70
N THR A 62 -5.53 2.42 -4.63
CA THR A 62 -5.18 1.32 -3.69
C THR A 62 -6.41 0.75 -2.99
N ASP A 63 -7.52 1.47 -2.96
CA ASP A 63 -8.82 0.94 -2.52
C ASP A 63 -9.53 0.07 -3.57
N HIS A 64 -8.83 -0.27 -4.67
CA HIS A 64 -9.35 -1.06 -5.77
C HIS A 64 -10.63 -0.47 -6.37
N LYS A 65 -10.69 0.86 -6.43
CA LYS A 65 -11.73 1.60 -7.13
C LYS A 65 -11.14 2.27 -8.37
N THR A 66 -11.84 2.16 -9.49
CA THR A 66 -11.54 2.96 -10.67
C THR A 66 -12.10 4.36 -10.51
N TYR A 67 -11.29 5.36 -10.79
CA TYR A 67 -11.68 6.76 -10.84
C TYR A 67 -11.60 7.26 -12.27
N SER A 68 -12.59 8.02 -12.71
CA SER A 68 -12.70 8.43 -14.12
C SER A 68 -11.52 9.28 -14.62
N ASN A 69 -10.86 10.01 -13.70
CA ASN A 69 -9.63 10.75 -13.91
C ASN A 69 -9.02 11.13 -12.54
N GLU A 70 -7.80 11.68 -12.55
CA GLU A 70 -7.10 12.11 -11.34
C GLU A 70 -7.85 13.20 -10.56
N CYS A 71 -8.58 14.09 -11.24
CA CYS A 71 -9.42 15.08 -10.54
C CYS A 71 -10.52 14.39 -9.74
N MET A 72 -11.24 13.44 -10.35
CA MET A 72 -12.29 12.67 -9.69
C MET A 72 -11.75 11.79 -8.57
N PHE A 73 -10.51 11.33 -8.67
CA PHE A 73 -9.80 10.70 -7.57
C PHE A 73 -9.67 11.67 -6.39
N CYS A 74 -9.05 12.83 -6.59
CA CYS A 74 -8.86 13.84 -5.56
C CYS A 74 -10.18 14.32 -4.93
N ALA A 75 -11.21 14.58 -5.75
CA ALA A 75 -12.54 14.99 -5.30
C ALA A 75 -13.19 13.98 -4.33
N LEU A 76 -12.87 12.69 -4.47
CA LEU A 76 -13.48 11.61 -3.70
C LEU A 76 -12.59 11.08 -2.57
N THR A 77 -11.28 11.38 -2.55
CA THR A 77 -10.32 10.81 -1.58
C THR A 77 -9.81 11.82 -0.56
N LEU A 78 -9.74 13.12 -0.88
CA LEU A 78 -9.12 14.15 -0.02
C LEU A 78 -9.70 14.23 1.41
N ASN A 79 -11.00 13.96 1.58
CA ASN A 79 -11.69 14.08 2.87
C ASN A 79 -11.97 12.71 3.53
N LYS A 80 -11.26 11.66 3.11
CA LYS A 80 -11.42 10.33 3.71
C LYS A 80 -10.51 10.17 4.92
N ASN A 81 -10.96 9.34 5.86
CA ASN A 81 -10.19 8.96 7.06
C ASN A 81 -9.01 8.01 6.77
N PHE A 82 -8.79 7.64 5.51
CA PHE A 82 -7.71 6.77 5.09
C PHE A 82 -7.10 7.30 3.79
N GLU A 83 -5.78 7.20 3.68
CA GLU A 83 -5.04 7.59 2.50
C GLU A 83 -5.27 6.57 1.38
N VAL A 84 -5.79 7.05 0.24
CA VAL A 84 -5.85 6.29 -1.00
C VAL A 84 -4.74 6.79 -1.90
N ARG A 85 -3.97 5.88 -2.47
CA ARG A 85 -2.86 6.17 -3.39
C ARG A 85 -3.20 5.63 -4.77
N LYS A 86 -2.52 6.12 -5.80
CA LYS A 86 -2.68 5.63 -7.17
C LYS A 86 -1.88 4.34 -7.36
N LEU A 87 -2.57 3.25 -7.69
CA LEU A 87 -1.97 1.95 -7.97
C LEU A 87 -1.43 1.91 -9.41
N GLN A 88 -2.25 2.35 -10.37
CA GLN A 88 -1.91 2.37 -11.80
C GLN A 88 -2.67 3.48 -12.56
N ASP A 89 -2.12 3.91 -13.68
CA ASP A 89 -2.66 4.93 -14.59
C ASP A 89 -3.68 4.36 -15.60
N THR A 90 -4.40 3.32 -15.17
CA THR A 90 -5.46 2.65 -15.92
C THR A 90 -6.58 2.26 -14.97
N ALA A 91 -7.73 1.83 -15.49
CA ALA A 91 -8.80 1.25 -14.67
C ALA A 91 -8.30 0.04 -13.87
N CYS A 92 -8.93 -0.26 -12.74
CA CYS A 92 -8.59 -1.46 -11.98
C CYS A 92 -9.02 -2.72 -12.75
N ASP A 93 -8.15 -3.73 -12.83
CA ASP A 93 -8.51 -5.05 -13.39
C ASP A 93 -9.64 -5.70 -12.58
N ILE A 94 -9.61 -5.52 -11.26
CA ILE A 94 -10.62 -6.01 -10.32
C ILE A 94 -11.05 -4.87 -9.40
N GLU A 95 -12.30 -4.44 -9.56
CA GLU A 95 -12.92 -3.45 -8.68
C GLU A 95 -13.54 -4.07 -7.43
N CYS A 96 -13.16 -3.53 -6.26
CA CYS A 96 -13.65 -3.97 -4.94
C CYS A 96 -14.59 -2.95 -4.29
N THR A 97 -15.42 -2.29 -5.10
CA THR A 97 -16.41 -1.31 -4.63
C THR A 97 -17.64 -1.95 -3.97
N LYS A 98 -17.88 -3.23 -4.25
CA LYS A 98 -18.95 -4.05 -3.67
C LYS A 98 -18.33 -5.31 -3.09
N TYR A 99 -18.25 -5.37 -1.77
CA TYR A 99 -17.77 -6.55 -1.04
C TYR A 99 -18.85 -7.01 -0.05
N SER A 100 -18.78 -8.28 0.32
CA SER A 100 -19.75 -8.96 1.17
C SER A 100 -18.99 -9.96 2.02
N ASP A 101 -19.34 -10.08 3.30
CA ASP A 101 -18.78 -11.11 4.17
C ASP A 101 -19.20 -12.51 3.73
N ILE A 102 -20.31 -12.61 2.99
CA ILE A 102 -20.81 -13.85 2.39
C ILE A 102 -20.41 -13.87 0.92
N CYS A 103 -19.57 -14.84 0.55
CA CYS A 103 -19.13 -15.08 -0.82
C CYS A 103 -19.80 -16.32 -1.42
N THR A 104 -20.02 -16.30 -2.74
CA THR A 104 -20.43 -17.50 -3.47
C THR A 104 -19.28 -18.50 -3.56
N MET A 105 -19.63 -19.76 -3.89
CA MET A 105 -18.66 -20.84 -4.11
C MET A 105 -18.20 -20.95 -5.57
N GLU A 106 -18.42 -19.91 -6.38
CA GLU A 106 -17.90 -19.85 -7.74
C GLU A 106 -16.37 -19.90 -7.72
N TYR A 107 -15.78 -20.70 -8.61
CA TYR A 107 -14.33 -20.86 -8.69
C TYR A 107 -13.77 -20.13 -9.92
N ARG A 108 -13.21 -18.94 -9.67
CA ARG A 108 -12.51 -18.09 -10.65
C ARG A 108 -11.27 -17.51 -9.96
N PRO A 109 -10.17 -18.28 -9.89
CA PRO A 109 -9.07 -17.97 -8.99
C PRO A 109 -8.32 -16.70 -9.40
N LEU A 110 -7.79 -16.01 -8.39
CA LEU A 110 -6.95 -14.82 -8.52
C LEU A 110 -5.69 -14.99 -7.65
N CYS A 111 -4.55 -14.54 -8.16
CA CYS A 111 -3.31 -14.49 -7.42
C CYS A 111 -3.10 -13.09 -6.85
N GLY A 112 -3.00 -12.96 -5.53
CA GLY A 112 -2.67 -11.70 -4.87
C GLY A 112 -1.18 -11.41 -4.85
N SER A 113 -0.83 -10.14 -4.64
CA SER A 113 0.54 -9.68 -4.42
C SER A 113 1.20 -10.25 -3.16
N ASP A 114 0.39 -10.79 -2.24
CA ASP A 114 0.84 -11.54 -1.06
C ASP A 114 1.15 -13.02 -1.36
N GLY A 115 1.11 -13.43 -2.63
CA GLY A 115 1.37 -14.79 -3.08
C GLY A 115 0.25 -15.78 -2.76
N LYS A 116 -0.93 -15.32 -2.33
CA LYS A 116 -2.06 -16.19 -2.01
C LYS A 116 -3.01 -16.36 -3.18
N ASN A 117 -3.59 -17.56 -3.24
CA ASN A 117 -4.69 -17.90 -4.12
C ASN A 117 -6.02 -17.52 -3.47
N TYR A 118 -6.81 -16.72 -4.17
CA TYR A 118 -8.17 -16.37 -3.80
C TYR A 118 -9.14 -17.08 -4.76
N SER A 119 -10.01 -17.94 -4.24
CA SER A 119 -10.88 -18.78 -5.08
C SER A 119 -11.84 -17.99 -5.97
N ASN A 120 -12.13 -16.73 -5.60
CA ASN A 120 -12.92 -15.81 -6.41
C ASN A 120 -12.66 -14.35 -6.02
N LYS A 121 -13.25 -13.45 -6.83
CA LYS A 121 -13.23 -12.00 -6.64
C LYS A 121 -13.71 -11.56 -5.25
N CYS A 122 -14.74 -12.19 -4.69
CA CYS A 122 -15.29 -11.79 -3.38
C CYS A 122 -14.26 -12.00 -2.27
N LEU A 123 -13.65 -13.19 -2.22
CA LEU A 123 -12.59 -13.50 -1.25
C LEU A 123 -11.35 -12.61 -1.41
N PHE A 124 -10.97 -12.32 -2.66
CA PHE A 124 -9.90 -11.36 -2.95
C PHE A 124 -10.25 -9.97 -2.42
N CYS A 125 -11.43 -9.43 -2.74
CA CYS A 125 -11.84 -8.10 -2.28
C CYS A 125 -11.97 -8.00 -0.76
N ASN A 126 -12.42 -9.06 -0.07
CA ASN A 126 -12.44 -9.08 1.39
C ASN A 126 -11.03 -8.95 1.98
N ALA A 127 -10.02 -9.58 1.34
CA ALA A 127 -8.63 -9.43 1.74
C ALA A 127 -8.07 -8.03 1.44
N VAL A 128 -8.41 -7.44 0.29
CA VAL A 128 -8.07 -6.04 -0.04
C VAL A 128 -8.59 -5.09 1.03
N VAL A 129 -9.89 -5.19 1.39
CA VAL A 129 -10.51 -4.33 2.41
C VAL A 129 -9.86 -4.55 3.78
N LYS A 130 -9.67 -5.81 4.20
CA LYS A 130 -9.04 -6.16 5.48
C LYS A 130 -7.60 -5.64 5.57
N SER A 131 -6.88 -5.67 4.46
CA SER A 131 -5.50 -5.21 4.35
C SER A 131 -5.36 -3.70 4.10
N ARG A 132 -6.48 -2.97 4.04
CA ARG A 132 -6.55 -1.53 3.71
C ARG A 132 -5.88 -1.20 2.38
N GLY A 133 -6.06 -2.05 1.37
CA GLY A 133 -5.55 -1.81 0.02
C GLY A 133 -4.07 -2.13 -0.18
N THR A 134 -3.45 -2.86 0.75
CA THR A 134 -2.05 -3.31 0.60
C THR A 134 -1.90 -4.56 -0.25
N ILE A 135 -2.98 -5.32 -0.47
CA ILE A 135 -3.01 -6.44 -1.40
C ILE A 135 -3.53 -5.95 -2.75
N PHE A 136 -2.81 -6.25 -3.83
CA PHE A 136 -3.22 -5.96 -5.21
C PHE A 136 -3.21 -7.24 -6.05
N LEU A 137 -3.80 -7.20 -7.24
CA LEU A 137 -3.83 -8.35 -8.13
C LEU A 137 -2.44 -8.56 -8.75
N ALA A 138 -1.85 -9.73 -8.55
CA ALA A 138 -0.61 -10.11 -9.23
C ALA A 138 -0.90 -10.67 -10.63
N LYS A 139 -1.88 -11.58 -10.74
CA LYS A 139 -2.36 -12.14 -12.01
C LYS A 139 -3.74 -12.78 -11.85
N HIS A 140 -4.45 -12.90 -12.97
CA HIS A 140 -5.61 -13.79 -13.07
C HIS A 140 -5.17 -15.26 -13.02
N GLY A 141 -6.02 -16.13 -12.47
CA GLY A 141 -5.69 -17.53 -12.25
C GLY A 141 -4.99 -17.75 -10.91
N GLN A 142 -4.41 -18.94 -10.76
CA GLN A 142 -3.63 -19.27 -9.56
C GLN A 142 -2.24 -18.63 -9.61
N CYS A 143 -1.68 -18.33 -8.44
CA CYS A 143 -0.25 -18.23 -8.22
C CYS A 143 0.39 -19.56 -8.66
#